data_AF-A0A1A9BNM3-F1
#
_entry.id   AF-A0A1A9BNM3-F1
#
_cell.length_a   1.000
_cell.length_b   1.000
_cell.length_c   1.000
_cell.angle_alpha   90.00
_cell.angle_beta   90.00
_cell.angle_gamma   90.00
#
_symmetry.space_group_name_H-M   'P 1'
#
loop_
_entity.id
_entity.type
_entity.pdbx_description
1 polymer ?
#
loop_
_entity_poly.entity_id
_entity_poly.type
_entity_poly.pdbx_seq_one_letter_code
_entity_poly.pdbx_strand_id
1 'polypeptide(L)'
;MPSPPARLAAALRRFLRLRARDRLALDLDTCRQERDRWRHNADSYEQELTGVRLERAHLLAWLAALHPSSAVLTERDADGGPVLSLRAGEHTLFWSLAPAELPLFAHVPYAAPAPREEAHDRAARIREHTRLLAVEDMLTCAERQQHPY
;
A
#
# COMPACT_ATOMS: atom_id res chain seq x y z
N MET A 1 54.16 -45.85 -17.19
CA MET A 1 54.39 -44.90 -16.08
C MET A 1 54.34 -43.48 -16.65
N PRO A 2 53.36 -42.63 -16.28
CA PRO A 2 53.29 -41.27 -16.82
C PRO A 2 54.50 -40.46 -16.35
N SER A 3 55.11 -39.73 -17.29
CA SER A 3 56.32 -38.92 -17.06
C SER A 3 56.05 -37.79 -16.05
N PRO A 4 57.07 -37.37 -15.27
CA PRO A 4 56.92 -36.34 -14.25
C PRO A 4 56.21 -35.04 -14.69
N PRO A 5 56.43 -34.48 -15.90
CA PRO A 5 55.71 -33.26 -16.33
C PRO A 5 54.22 -33.51 -16.57
N ALA A 6 53.82 -34.71 -17.01
CA ALA A 6 52.41 -35.04 -17.25
C ALA A 6 51.61 -35.13 -15.94
N ARG A 7 52.23 -35.62 -14.85
CA ARG A 7 51.61 -35.68 -13.52
C ARG A 7 51.42 -34.28 -12.93
N LEU A 8 52.41 -33.40 -13.09
CA LEU A 8 52.32 -32.00 -12.66
C LEU A 8 51.24 -31.24 -13.43
N ALA A 9 51.16 -31.41 -14.75
CA ALA A 9 50.12 -30.79 -15.57
C ALA A 9 48.70 -31.25 -15.17
N ALA A 10 48.52 -32.53 -14.86
CA ALA A 10 47.25 -33.07 -14.38
C ALA A 10 46.88 -32.53 -12.98
N ALA A 11 47.85 -32.43 -12.07
CA ALA A 11 47.66 -31.86 -10.73
C ALA A 11 47.27 -30.37 -10.79
N LEU A 12 47.96 -29.58 -11.63
CA LEU A 12 47.63 -28.16 -11.84
C LEU A 12 46.22 -27.98 -12.42
N ARG A 13 45.83 -28.78 -13.43
CA ARG A 13 44.46 -28.74 -13.98
C ARG A 13 43.40 -29.09 -12.93
N ARG A 14 43.67 -30.07 -12.07
CA ARG A 14 42.75 -30.45 -10.97
C ARG A 14 42.63 -29.32 -9.96
N PHE A 15 43.75 -28.70 -9.57
CA PHE A 15 43.76 -27.57 -8.65
C PHE A 15 42.99 -26.36 -9.19
N LEU A 16 43.19 -26.01 -10.46
CA LEU A 16 42.44 -24.93 -11.13
C LEU A 16 40.93 -25.21 -11.19
N ARG A 17 40.53 -26.46 -11.44
CA ARG A 17 39.10 -26.87 -11.43
C ARG A 17 38.48 -26.78 -10.05
N LEU A 18 39.21 -27.16 -8.99
CA LEU A 18 38.75 -27.00 -7.62
C LEU A 18 38.58 -25.52 -7.28
N ARG A 19 39.58 -24.69 -7.60
CA ARG A 19 39.51 -23.24 -7.38
C ARG A 19 38.37 -22.57 -8.16
N ALA A 20 38.07 -23.03 -9.37
CA ALA A 20 36.93 -22.55 -10.15
C ALA A 20 35.59 -22.97 -9.52
N ARG A 21 35.49 -24.18 -8.98
CA ARG A 21 34.31 -24.64 -8.24
C ARG A 21 34.12 -23.86 -6.94
N ASP A 22 35.19 -23.58 -6.22
CA ASP A 22 35.12 -22.81 -4.97
C ASP A 22 34.67 -21.37 -5.24
N ARG A 23 35.14 -20.76 -6.34
CA ARG A 23 34.64 -19.44 -6.79
C ARG A 23 33.16 -19.48 -7.14
N LEU A 24 32.73 -20.45 -7.94
CA LEU A 24 31.32 -20.58 -8.29
C LEU A 24 30.42 -20.86 -7.08
N ALA A 25 30.91 -21.62 -6.09
CA ALA A 25 30.20 -21.84 -4.84
C ALA A 25 30.03 -20.53 -4.06
N LEU A 26 31.11 -19.73 -3.96
CA LEU A 26 31.06 -18.41 -3.33
C LEU A 26 30.09 -17.46 -4.05
N ASP A 27 30.12 -17.44 -5.38
CA ASP A 27 29.22 -16.59 -6.18
C ASP A 27 27.75 -17.02 -5.98
N LEU A 28 27.47 -18.33 -5.97
CA LEU A 28 26.13 -18.86 -5.70
C LEU A 28 25.64 -18.52 -4.30
N ASP A 29 26.50 -18.62 -3.29
CA ASP A 29 26.15 -18.26 -1.92
C ASP A 29 25.92 -16.76 -1.79
N THR A 30 26.70 -15.94 -2.50
CA THR A 30 26.48 -14.49 -2.58
C THR A 30 25.12 -14.18 -3.22
N CYS A 31 24.79 -14.80 -4.37
CA CYS A 31 23.49 -14.61 -5.01
C CYS A 31 22.31 -15.09 -4.13
N ARG A 32 22.49 -16.16 -3.34
CA ARG A 32 21.48 -16.63 -2.38
C ARG A 32 21.27 -15.61 -1.27
N GLN A 33 22.35 -15.10 -0.69
CA GLN A 33 22.28 -14.08 0.36
C GLN A 33 21.60 -12.80 -0.14
N GLU A 34 21.92 -12.35 -1.36
CA GLU A 34 21.26 -11.20 -1.98
C GLU A 34 19.77 -11.45 -2.22
N ARG A 35 19.40 -12.61 -2.77
CA ARG A 35 17.99 -12.98 -2.98
C ARG A 35 17.24 -12.98 -1.64
N ASP A 36 17.81 -13.58 -0.61
CA ASP A 36 17.15 -13.69 0.69
C ASP A 36 16.99 -12.31 1.34
N ARG A 37 17.97 -11.42 1.17
CA ARG A 37 17.86 -10.01 1.57
C ARG A 37 16.75 -9.28 0.82
N TRP A 38 16.67 -9.41 -0.50
CA TRP A 38 15.61 -8.78 -1.30
C TRP A 38 14.23 -9.30 -0.94
N ARG A 39 14.11 -10.60 -0.69
CA ARG A 39 12.87 -11.21 -0.22
C ARG A 39 12.46 -10.64 1.14
N HIS A 40 13.37 -10.59 2.10
CA HIS A 40 13.07 -10.03 3.41
C HIS A 40 12.62 -8.57 3.33
N ASN A 41 13.27 -7.77 2.49
CA ASN A 41 12.85 -6.38 2.26
C ASN A 41 11.44 -6.31 1.63
N ALA A 42 11.15 -7.14 0.63
CA ALA A 42 9.83 -7.19 0.00
C ALA A 42 8.74 -7.59 1.02
N ASP A 43 9.00 -8.62 1.81
CA ASP A 43 8.10 -9.09 2.87
C ASP A 43 7.86 -7.98 3.93
N SER A 44 8.91 -7.23 4.30
CA SER A 44 8.80 -6.09 5.23
C SER A 44 7.92 -4.97 4.67
N TYR A 45 8.10 -4.62 3.40
CA TYR A 45 7.26 -3.60 2.75
C TYR A 45 5.80 -4.05 2.60
N GLU A 46 5.57 -5.34 2.34
CA GLU A 46 4.21 -5.88 2.26
C GLU A 46 3.51 -5.81 3.63
N GLN A 47 4.23 -6.09 4.72
CA GLN A 47 3.72 -5.95 6.08
C GLN A 47 3.38 -4.50 6.42
N GLU A 48 4.29 -3.56 6.15
CA GLU A 48 4.05 -2.13 6.38
C GLU A 48 2.86 -1.61 5.56
N LEU A 49 2.80 -1.96 4.27
CA LEU A 49 1.69 -1.57 3.40
C LEU A 49 0.36 -2.15 3.88
N THR A 50 0.37 -3.38 4.38
CA THR A 50 -0.82 -4.01 4.99
C THR A 50 -1.27 -3.24 6.23
N GLY A 51 -0.34 -2.86 7.10
CA GLY A 51 -0.63 -2.03 8.28
C GLY A 51 -1.25 -0.68 7.92
N VAL A 52 -0.65 0.05 6.97
CA VAL A 52 -1.16 1.36 6.51
C VAL A 52 -2.54 1.22 5.87
N ARG A 53 -2.78 0.17 5.07
CA ARG A 53 -4.10 -0.09 4.46
C ARG A 53 -5.16 -0.34 5.53
N LEU A 54 -4.83 -1.14 6.55
CA LEU A 54 -5.74 -1.44 7.64
C LEU A 54 -6.06 -0.19 8.47
N GLU A 55 -5.06 0.63 8.82
CA GLU A 55 -5.28 1.88 9.54
C GLU A 55 -6.17 2.85 8.74
N ARG A 56 -5.89 3.00 7.44
CA ARG A 56 -6.73 3.78 6.53
C ARG A 56 -8.18 3.26 6.51
N ALA A 57 -8.37 1.94 6.45
CA ALA A 57 -9.71 1.34 6.46
C ALA A 57 -10.48 1.65 7.76
N HIS A 58 -9.81 1.59 8.92
CA HIS A 58 -10.41 1.97 10.20
C HIS A 58 -10.81 3.45 10.23
N LEU A 59 -9.96 4.35 9.76
CA LEU A 59 -10.27 5.78 9.69
C LEU A 59 -11.46 6.05 8.77
N LEU A 60 -11.53 5.38 7.61
CA LEU A 60 -12.67 5.49 6.71
C LEU A 60 -13.96 4.93 7.33
N ALA A 61 -13.88 3.81 8.04
CA ALA A 61 -15.03 3.24 8.75
C ALA A 61 -15.54 4.21 9.83
N TRP A 62 -14.62 4.85 10.55
CA TRP A 62 -14.96 5.86 11.55
C TRP A 62 -15.60 7.11 10.92
N LEU A 63 -15.05 7.62 9.82
CA LEU A 63 -15.66 8.73 9.07
C LEU A 63 -17.05 8.37 8.55
N ALA A 64 -17.24 7.17 8.03
CA ALA A 64 -18.54 6.69 7.57
C ALA A 64 -19.55 6.58 8.72
N ALA A 65 -19.11 6.22 9.93
CA ALA A 65 -19.96 6.17 11.12
C ALA A 65 -20.36 7.57 11.60
N LEU A 66 -19.47 8.57 11.48
CA LEU A 66 -19.76 9.96 11.83
C LEU A 66 -20.70 10.64 10.83
N HIS A 67 -20.68 10.23 9.56
CA HIS A 67 -21.49 10.81 8.49
C HIS A 67 -22.29 9.75 7.72
N PRO A 68 -23.26 9.08 8.36
CA PRO A 68 -23.96 7.93 7.78
C PRO A 68 -24.78 8.28 6.54
N SER A 69 -25.27 9.52 6.41
CA SER A 69 -25.99 10.00 5.23
C SER A 69 -25.09 10.27 4.03
N SER A 70 -23.78 10.32 4.22
CA SER A 70 -22.79 10.61 3.18
C SER A 70 -22.03 9.36 2.73
N ALA A 71 -22.24 8.21 3.36
CA ALA A 71 -21.47 6.99 3.14
C ALA A 71 -22.32 5.89 2.48
N VAL A 72 -21.78 5.29 1.42
CA VAL A 72 -22.44 4.21 0.68
C VAL A 72 -21.40 3.22 0.17
N LEU A 73 -21.72 1.92 0.21
CA LEU A 73 -20.95 0.86 -0.44
C LEU A 73 -21.56 0.49 -1.79
N THR A 74 -20.70 0.22 -2.77
CA THR A 74 -21.10 -0.26 -4.10
C THR A 74 -20.23 -1.44 -4.51
N GLU A 75 -20.79 -2.41 -5.25
CA GLU A 75 -20.11 -3.67 -5.56
C GLU A 75 -19.13 -3.62 -6.75
N ARG A 76 -18.73 -2.44 -7.26
CA ARG A 76 -17.95 -2.42 -8.50
C ARG A 76 -16.91 -1.29 -8.61
N ASP A 77 -15.65 -1.66 -8.42
CA ASP A 77 -14.50 -0.98 -9.02
C ASP A 77 -14.22 -1.52 -10.43
N ALA A 78 -13.28 -0.89 -11.16
CA ALA A 78 -12.76 -1.38 -12.44
C ALA A 78 -12.25 -2.83 -12.35
N ASP A 79 -11.74 -3.23 -11.19
CA ASP A 79 -11.22 -4.57 -10.88
C ASP A 79 -12.27 -5.48 -10.21
N GLY A 80 -13.53 -5.05 -10.11
CA GLY A 80 -14.63 -5.84 -9.53
C GLY A 80 -14.67 -5.91 -8.00
N GLY A 81 -13.87 -5.09 -7.31
CA GLY A 81 -13.89 -4.99 -5.85
C GLY A 81 -14.98 -4.05 -5.30
N PRO A 82 -15.32 -4.16 -4.01
CA PRO A 82 -16.22 -3.23 -3.34
C PRO A 82 -15.59 -1.83 -3.23
N VAL A 83 -16.41 -0.80 -3.38
CA VAL A 83 -16.01 0.61 -3.33
C VAL A 83 -16.84 1.35 -2.29
N LEU A 84 -16.17 2.02 -1.37
CA LEU A 84 -16.78 3.01 -0.49
C LEU A 84 -16.85 4.35 -1.20
N SER A 85 -18.03 4.95 -1.28
CA SER A 85 -18.22 6.34 -1.67
C SER A 85 -18.55 7.19 -0.43
N LEU A 86 -17.80 8.28 -0.23
CA LEU A 86 -18.11 9.31 0.76
C LEU A 86 -18.37 10.64 0.06
N ARG A 87 -19.48 11.29 0.39
CA ARG A 87 -19.80 12.65 -0.07
C ARG A 87 -19.19 13.70 0.86
N ALA A 88 -18.41 14.60 0.28
CA ALA A 88 -17.77 15.74 0.95
C ALA A 88 -18.13 17.02 0.18
N GLY A 89 -19.14 17.75 0.66
CA GLY A 89 -19.76 18.86 -0.08
C GLY A 89 -20.38 18.39 -1.39
N GLU A 90 -20.04 19.04 -2.49
CA GLU A 90 -20.50 18.72 -3.85
C GLU A 90 -19.70 17.58 -4.52
N HIS A 91 -18.70 17.04 -3.82
CA HIS A 91 -17.83 16.02 -4.38
C HIS A 91 -18.08 14.66 -3.75
N THR A 92 -18.05 13.62 -4.58
CA THR A 92 -17.99 12.23 -4.10
C THR A 92 -16.57 11.71 -4.25
N LEU A 93 -16.05 11.15 -3.16
CA LEU A 93 -14.76 10.50 -3.09
C LEU A 93 -14.98 8.99 -3.01
N PHE A 94 -14.18 8.22 -3.74
CA PHE A 94 -14.35 6.77 -3.87
C PHE A 94 -13.10 6.06 -3.34
N TRP A 95 -13.22 4.96 -2.61
CA TRP A 95 -12.09 4.12 -2.18
C TRP A 95 -12.38 2.66 -2.47
N SER A 96 -11.47 2.01 -3.20
CA SER A 96 -11.45 0.57 -3.36
C SER A 96 -11.10 -0.08 -2.03
N LEU A 97 -11.90 -1.04 -1.61
CA LEU A 97 -11.73 -1.78 -0.36
C LEU A 97 -11.26 -3.20 -0.65
N ALA A 98 -10.37 -3.71 0.19
CA ALA A 98 -10.05 -5.13 0.17
C ALA A 98 -11.22 -5.94 0.80
N PRO A 99 -11.48 -7.17 0.35
CA PRO A 99 -12.53 -8.00 0.93
C PRO A 99 -12.41 -8.20 2.46
N ALA A 100 -11.18 -8.24 2.98
CA ALA A 100 -10.91 -8.36 4.42
C ALA A 100 -11.31 -7.11 5.23
N GLU A 101 -11.45 -5.94 4.57
CA GLU A 101 -11.82 -4.68 5.22
C GLU A 101 -13.34 -4.52 5.34
N LEU A 102 -14.13 -5.24 4.53
CA LEU A 102 -15.59 -5.13 4.47
C LEU A 102 -16.31 -5.25 5.83
N PRO A 103 -15.91 -6.14 6.76
CA PRO A 103 -16.56 -6.24 8.06
C PRO A 103 -16.54 -4.93 8.87
N LEU A 104 -15.56 -4.04 8.63
CA LEU A 104 -15.47 -2.73 9.29
C LEU A 104 -16.58 -1.77 8.85
N PHE A 105 -17.22 -2.02 7.72
CA PHE A 105 -18.23 -1.17 7.11
C PHE A 105 -19.64 -1.78 7.18
N ALA A 106 -19.89 -2.73 8.08
CA ALA A 106 -21.19 -3.40 8.22
C ALA A 106 -22.35 -2.42 8.53
N HIS A 107 -22.06 -1.23 9.06
CA HIS A 107 -23.01 -0.15 9.30
C HIS A 107 -23.32 0.71 8.07
N VAL A 108 -22.57 0.56 6.98
CA VAL A 108 -22.71 1.38 5.77
C VAL A 108 -23.68 0.71 4.80
N PRO A 109 -24.72 1.42 4.31
CA PRO A 109 -25.68 0.85 3.38
C PRO A 109 -25.04 0.54 2.02
N TYR A 110 -25.52 -0.53 1.39
CA TYR A 110 -25.20 -0.85 0.00
C TYR A 110 -26.16 -0.15 -0.96
N ALA A 111 -25.63 0.40 -2.05
CA ALA A 111 -26.43 0.96 -3.14
C ALA A 111 -26.00 0.43 -4.50
N ALA A 112 -26.84 0.69 -5.50
CA ALA A 112 -26.54 0.40 -6.89
C ALA A 112 -25.30 1.20 -7.35
N PRO A 113 -24.49 0.64 -8.27
CA PRO A 113 -23.31 1.32 -8.79
C PRO A 113 -23.72 2.62 -9.51
N ALA A 114 -23.18 3.75 -9.05
CA ALA A 114 -23.33 5.04 -9.71
C ALA A 114 -22.25 5.23 -10.80
N PRO A 115 -22.54 5.99 -11.88
CA PRO A 115 -21.52 6.35 -12.86
C PRO A 115 -20.38 7.11 -12.18
N ARG A 116 -19.17 6.57 -12.30
CA ARG A 116 -17.97 7.14 -11.69
C ARG A 116 -17.45 8.28 -12.56
N GLU A 117 -17.38 9.48 -12.02
CA GLU A 117 -16.57 10.54 -12.63
C GLU A 117 -15.09 10.16 -12.55
N GLU A 118 -14.35 10.43 -13.62
CA GLU A 118 -12.92 10.13 -13.74
C GLU A 118 -12.15 10.58 -12.50
N ALA A 119 -11.21 9.72 -12.08
CA ALA A 119 -10.39 9.90 -10.90
C ALA A 119 -9.48 11.13 -11.03
N HIS A 120 -10.05 12.31 -10.78
CA HIS A 120 -9.29 13.49 -10.39
C HIS A 120 -8.44 13.18 -9.16
N ASP A 121 -7.35 13.92 -8.97
CA ASP A 121 -6.45 13.77 -7.83
C ASP A 121 -7.22 13.88 -6.50
N ARG A 122 -7.60 12.73 -5.95
CA ARG A 122 -8.36 12.58 -4.70
C ARG A 122 -7.62 13.24 -3.56
N ALA A 123 -6.29 13.12 -3.54
CA ALA A 123 -5.48 13.68 -2.48
C ALA A 123 -5.50 15.21 -2.53
N ALA A 124 -5.46 15.82 -3.72
CA ALA A 124 -5.65 17.25 -3.87
C ALA A 124 -7.02 17.71 -3.39
N ARG A 125 -8.10 17.00 -3.77
CA ARG A 125 -9.47 17.33 -3.30
C ARG A 125 -9.61 17.24 -1.79
N ILE A 126 -9.06 16.19 -1.17
CA ILE A 126 -9.07 16.04 0.29
C ILE A 126 -8.33 17.21 0.94
N ARG A 127 -7.12 17.55 0.47
CA ARG A 127 -6.35 18.68 1.01
C ARG A 127 -7.11 19.99 0.91
N GLU A 128 -7.74 20.26 -0.24
CA GLU A 128 -8.53 21.47 -0.44
C GLU A 128 -9.74 21.51 0.51
N HIS A 129 -10.51 20.42 0.57
CA HIS A 129 -11.69 20.37 1.43
C HIS A 129 -11.33 20.51 2.91
N THR A 130 -10.29 19.81 3.39
CA THR A 130 -9.80 19.96 4.77
C THR A 130 -9.35 21.38 5.07
N ARG A 131 -8.69 22.04 4.11
CA ARG A 131 -8.29 23.44 4.26
C ARG A 131 -9.51 24.36 4.40
N LEU A 132 -10.55 24.16 3.59
CA LEU A 132 -11.77 24.96 3.66
C LEU A 132 -12.48 24.80 5.02
N LEU A 133 -12.63 23.56 5.49
CA LEU A 133 -13.23 23.28 6.81
C LEU A 133 -12.46 23.94 7.95
N ALA A 134 -11.12 23.91 7.90
CA ALA A 134 -10.29 24.56 8.92
C ALA A 134 -10.46 26.08 8.95
N VAL A 135 -10.64 26.72 7.79
CA VAL A 135 -10.87 28.18 7.71
C VAL A 135 -12.26 28.55 8.24
N GLU A 136 -13.29 27.78 7.89
CA GLU A 136 -14.66 27.98 8.38
C GLU A 136 -14.73 27.90 9.92
N ASP A 137 -14.04 26.93 10.52
CA ASP A 137 -13.98 26.79 11.97
C ASP A 137 -13.26 27.98 12.64
N MET A 138 -12.20 28.52 12.01
CA MET A 138 -11.52 29.72 12.50
C MET A 138 -12.42 30.96 12.45
N LEU A 139 -13.19 31.14 11.37
CA LEU A 139 -14.11 32.27 11.22
C LEU A 139 -15.24 32.20 12.25
N THR A 140 -15.86 31.03 12.41
CA THR A 140 -16.94 30.83 13.39
C THR A 140 -16.45 30.95 14.84
N CYS A 141 -15.23 30.51 15.13
CA CYS A 141 -14.62 30.74 16.44
C CYS A 141 -14.31 32.22 16.69
N ALA A 142 -13.83 32.97 15.70
CA ALA A 142 -13.57 34.40 15.83
C ALA A 142 -14.85 35.21 16.06
N GLU A 143 -15.95 34.89 15.36
CA GLU A 143 -17.25 35.54 15.55
C GLU A 143 -17.82 35.29 16.96
N ARG A 144 -17.71 34.07 17.48
CA ARG A 144 -18.12 33.74 18.87
C ARG A 144 -17.32 34.50 19.93
N GLN A 145 -16.09 34.91 19.63
CA GLN A 145 -15.27 35.71 20.55
C GLN A 145 -15.61 37.21 20.49
N GLN A 146 -16.17 37.69 19.38
CA GLN A 146 -16.56 39.09 19.19
C GLN A 146 -17.94 39.41 19.79
N HIS A 147 -18.79 38.41 19.95
CA HIS A 147 -20.04 38.49 20.71
C HIS A 147 -20.00 37.59 21.95
N PRO A 148 -19.20 37.93 22.98
CA PRO A 148 -19.42 37.36 24.30
C PRO A 148 -20.77 37.92 24.79
N TYR A 149 -21.63 37.04 25.27
CA TYR A 149 -22.95 37.36 25.82
C TYR A 149 -23.02 38.67 26.62
#